data_AF-E6QLI0-F1
#
_entry.id   AF-E6QLI0-F1
#
_cell.length_a   1.000
_cell.length_b   1.000
_cell.length_c   1.000
_cell.angle_alpha   90.00
_cell.angle_beta   90.00
_cell.angle_gamma   90.00
#
_symmetry.space_group_name_H-M   'P 1'
#
loop_
_entity.id
_entity.type
_entity.pdbx_description
1 polymer ?
#
loop_
_entity_poly.entity_id
_entity_poly.type
_entity_poly.pdbx_seq_one_letter_code
_entity_poly.pdbx_strand_id
1 'polypeptide(L)'
;MPARNESVVEAPSAVSRAEETLDRLAEQYRLNCHSLFTAALRLPVIEKQFSTAWPASVRSILPSTWPGTDAQSTWAPVLGWILLESVPVSALHPWLFDHLYLRPALAEIFSSLGIESGQTWRLAAQVRVLLRWRGLSALATPEFWQDADVRWLGGVNHAEGVDYIRKEGLEELACWLALPALVDLAAGQKSGQESDLKVIEAQLTHLCSTAKAAGYRLEVFLAHPE
;
A
#
# COMPACT_ATOMS: atom_id res chain seq x y z
N MET A 1 40.59 -56.89 -1.38
CA MET A 1 39.30 -56.18 -1.55
C MET A 1 39.30 -54.99 -0.60
N PRO A 2 39.22 -53.73 -1.06
CA PRO A 2 39.04 -52.60 -0.17
C PRO A 2 37.54 -52.43 0.14
N ALA A 3 37.20 -52.31 1.41
CA ALA A 3 35.85 -51.98 1.87
C ALA A 3 35.50 -50.55 1.41
N ARG A 4 34.42 -50.41 0.66
CA ARG A 4 33.79 -49.12 0.38
C ARG A 4 33.25 -48.58 1.70
N ASN A 5 33.86 -47.50 2.18
CA ASN A 5 33.30 -46.70 3.25
C ASN A 5 32.15 -45.88 2.66
N GLU A 6 30.95 -46.44 2.66
CA GLU A 6 29.73 -45.69 2.35
C GLU A 6 29.49 -44.72 3.50
N SER A 7 29.91 -43.48 3.32
CA SER A 7 29.52 -42.36 4.16
C SER A 7 28.00 -42.23 4.05
N VAL A 8 27.28 -42.80 5.02
CA VAL A 8 25.86 -42.55 5.24
C VAL A 8 25.73 -41.05 5.53
N VAL A 9 25.31 -40.28 4.53
CA VAL A 9 24.88 -38.91 4.72
C VAL A 9 23.57 -38.99 5.51
N GLU A 10 23.68 -38.86 6.83
CA GLU A 10 22.51 -38.77 7.72
C GLU A 10 21.65 -37.60 7.26
N ALA A 11 20.41 -37.89 6.88
CA ALA A 11 19.47 -36.86 6.47
C ALA A 11 19.25 -35.86 7.63
N PRO A 12 19.24 -34.54 7.37
CA PRO A 12 19.13 -33.55 8.44
C PRO A 12 17.85 -33.77 9.24
N SER A 13 17.98 -33.64 10.56
CA SER A 13 16.88 -33.81 11.53
C SER A 13 15.76 -32.80 11.25
N ALA A 14 14.54 -33.09 11.73
CA ALA A 14 13.40 -32.20 11.56
C ALA A 14 13.63 -30.79 12.13
N VAL A 15 14.45 -30.68 13.19
CA VAL A 15 14.84 -29.41 13.82
C VAL A 15 15.79 -28.62 12.91
N SER A 16 16.82 -29.27 12.36
CA SER A 16 17.77 -28.64 11.43
C SER A 16 17.08 -28.11 10.16
N ARG A 17 16.08 -28.83 9.64
CA ARG A 17 15.29 -28.34 8.49
C ARG A 17 14.38 -27.16 8.84
N ALA A 18 13.87 -27.10 10.07
CA ALA A 18 13.04 -25.99 10.53
C ALA A 18 13.88 -24.72 10.70
N GLU A 19 15.08 -24.83 11.28
CA GLU A 19 16.03 -23.73 11.42
C GLU A 19 16.47 -23.19 10.05
N GLU A 20 16.87 -24.06 9.12
CA GLU A 20 17.21 -23.67 7.73
C GLU A 20 16.04 -23.00 7.00
N THR A 21 14.80 -23.34 7.35
CA THR A 21 13.62 -22.69 6.77
C THR A 21 13.39 -21.31 7.35
N LEU A 22 13.55 -21.14 8.66
CA LEU A 22 13.45 -19.84 9.33
C LEU A 22 14.54 -18.87 8.85
N ASP A 23 15.77 -19.34 8.70
CA ASP A 23 16.88 -18.52 8.20
C ASP A 23 16.62 -18.02 6.76
N ARG A 24 16.09 -18.90 5.91
CA ARG A 24 15.69 -18.52 4.54
C ARG A 24 14.57 -17.50 4.52
N LEU A 25 13.57 -17.65 5.40
CA LEU A 25 12.46 -16.68 5.51
C LEU A 25 12.95 -15.34 6.05
N ALA A 26 13.84 -15.34 7.04
CA ALA A 26 14.42 -14.12 7.60
C ALA A 26 15.26 -13.37 6.55
N GLU A 27 16.05 -14.09 5.76
CA GLU A 27 16.84 -13.50 4.68
C GLU A 27 15.93 -12.95 3.57
N GLN A 28 14.89 -13.67 3.18
CA GLN A 28 13.91 -13.19 2.20
C GLN A 28 13.21 -11.90 2.69
N TYR A 29 12.78 -11.87 3.95
CA TYR A 29 12.18 -10.69 4.58
C TYR A 29 13.11 -9.48 4.51
N ARG A 30 14.40 -9.68 4.88
CA ARG A 30 15.42 -8.63 4.86
C ARG A 30 15.64 -8.08 3.45
N LEU A 31 15.74 -8.96 2.46
CA LEU A 31 15.92 -8.58 1.05
C LEU A 31 14.71 -7.80 0.53
N ASN A 32 13.50 -8.27 0.82
CA ASN A 32 12.25 -7.59 0.45
C ASN A 32 12.17 -6.19 1.06
N CYS A 33 12.42 -6.08 2.37
CA CYS A 33 12.41 -4.80 3.08
C CYS A 33 13.41 -3.81 2.45
N HIS A 34 14.64 -4.28 2.23
CA HIS A 34 15.70 -3.44 1.67
C HIS A 34 15.36 -2.96 0.25
N SER A 35 14.83 -3.85 -0.58
CA SER A 35 14.44 -3.54 -1.96
C SER A 35 13.31 -2.51 -2.01
N LEU A 36 12.21 -2.78 -1.30
CA LEU A 36 11.05 -1.88 -1.26
C LEU A 36 11.39 -0.53 -0.64
N PHE A 37 12.16 -0.51 0.45
CA PHE A 37 12.59 0.74 1.09
C PHE A 37 13.46 1.59 0.15
N THR A 38 14.44 0.97 -0.50
CA THR A 38 15.35 1.67 -1.42
C THR A 38 14.59 2.25 -2.62
N ALA A 39 13.59 1.53 -3.12
CA ALA A 39 12.69 2.04 -4.15
C ALA A 39 11.82 3.19 -3.62
N ALA A 40 11.20 3.04 -2.45
CA ALA A 40 10.37 4.09 -1.85
C ALA A 40 11.12 5.42 -1.61
N LEU A 41 12.43 5.38 -1.30
CA LEU A 41 13.27 6.59 -1.18
C LEU A 41 13.30 7.46 -2.44
N ARG A 42 12.94 6.91 -3.61
CA ARG A 42 12.89 7.63 -4.88
C ARG A 42 11.50 8.20 -5.20
N LEU A 43 10.48 7.95 -4.38
CA LEU A 43 9.13 8.51 -4.58
C LEU A 43 9.11 10.03 -4.74
N PRO A 44 9.84 10.84 -3.94
CA PRO A 44 9.86 12.29 -4.13
C PRO A 44 10.52 12.74 -5.44
N VAL A 45 11.32 11.87 -6.08
CA VAL A 45 11.89 12.13 -7.41
C VAL A 45 10.86 11.82 -8.49
N ILE A 46 10.11 10.72 -8.35
CA ILE A 46 9.01 10.37 -9.26
C ILE A 46 7.93 11.45 -9.24
N GLU A 47 7.58 11.97 -8.07
CA GLU A 47 6.59 13.04 -7.93
C GLU A 47 6.89 14.23 -8.85
N LYS A 48 8.17 14.61 -8.98
CA LYS A 48 8.61 15.72 -9.85
C LYS A 48 8.48 15.43 -11.34
N GLN A 49 8.27 14.18 -11.73
CA GLN A 49 8.11 13.75 -13.11
C GLN A 49 6.65 13.72 -13.55
N PHE A 50 5.69 13.93 -12.64
CA PHE A 50 4.29 14.04 -13.00
C PHE A 50 4.06 15.27 -13.90
N SER A 51 3.24 15.10 -14.93
CA SER A 51 2.85 16.13 -15.89
C SER A 51 1.95 17.20 -15.28
N THR A 52 1.23 16.86 -14.21
CA THR A 52 0.38 17.80 -13.45
C THR A 52 0.77 17.79 -11.99
N ALA A 53 0.69 18.97 -11.34
CA ALA A 53 0.89 19.04 -9.91
C ALA A 53 -0.18 18.20 -9.19
N TRP A 54 0.26 17.40 -8.23
CA TRP A 54 -0.66 16.62 -7.42
C TRP A 54 -1.66 17.53 -6.68
N PRO A 55 -2.93 17.09 -6.55
CA PRO A 55 -3.89 17.77 -5.71
C PRO A 55 -3.33 17.99 -4.30
N ALA A 56 -3.71 19.09 -3.66
CA ALA A 56 -3.18 19.45 -2.35
C ALA A 56 -3.41 18.35 -1.29
N SER A 57 -4.56 17.68 -1.35
CA SER A 57 -4.94 16.51 -0.53
C SER A 57 -3.95 15.36 -0.61
N VAL A 58 -3.30 15.17 -1.77
CA VAL A 58 -2.40 14.04 -2.02
C VAL A 58 -0.98 14.30 -1.47
N ARG A 59 -0.56 15.56 -1.38
CA ARG A 59 0.78 15.93 -0.88
C ARG A 59 1.03 15.49 0.57
N SER A 60 -0.04 15.30 1.34
CA SER A 60 -0.02 14.77 2.71
C SER A 60 -0.11 13.24 2.81
N ILE A 61 -0.20 12.53 1.68
CA ILE A 61 -0.39 11.07 1.66
C ILE A 61 0.91 10.33 1.34
N LEU A 62 1.63 10.74 0.30
CA LEU A 62 2.87 10.08 -0.09
C LEU A 62 4.10 10.94 0.25
N PRO A 63 5.25 10.31 0.50
CA PRO A 63 6.49 11.03 0.74
C PRO A 63 6.82 12.01 -0.39
N SER A 64 7.00 13.28 -0.01
CA SER A 64 7.30 14.39 -0.93
C SER A 64 8.30 15.36 -0.33
N THR A 65 8.93 16.19 -1.18
CA THR A 65 9.83 17.28 -0.72
C THR A 65 9.13 18.64 -0.62
N TRP A 66 7.79 18.68 -0.62
CA TRP A 66 7.07 19.96 -0.58
C TRP A 66 7.19 20.64 0.79
N PRO A 67 7.33 21.97 0.84
CA PRO A 67 7.29 22.71 2.10
C PRO A 67 5.93 22.51 2.79
N GLY A 68 5.97 22.25 4.10
CA GLY A 68 4.77 22.11 4.94
C GLY A 68 4.18 20.70 5.02
N THR A 69 4.79 19.69 4.39
CA THR A 69 4.42 18.29 4.62
C THR A 69 5.06 17.77 5.90
N ASP A 70 4.28 17.07 6.72
CA ASP A 70 4.82 16.33 7.85
C ASP A 70 5.44 15.03 7.35
N ALA A 71 6.77 14.95 7.41
CA ALA A 71 7.52 13.77 7.01
C ALA A 71 7.12 12.54 7.82
N GLN A 72 6.75 12.69 9.09
CA GLN A 72 6.35 11.56 9.92
C GLN A 72 5.01 10.98 9.43
N SER A 73 4.01 11.83 9.21
CA SER A 73 2.70 11.41 8.70
C SER A 73 2.73 10.77 7.31
N THR A 74 3.69 11.13 6.45
CA THR A 74 3.82 10.55 5.09
C THR A 74 4.69 9.30 5.06
N TRP A 75 5.80 9.25 5.80
CA TRP A 75 6.70 8.09 5.81
C TRP A 75 6.23 6.95 6.70
N ALA A 76 5.62 7.23 7.85
CA ALA A 76 5.18 6.20 8.79
C ALA A 76 4.27 5.13 8.17
N PRO A 77 3.19 5.45 7.44
CA PRO A 77 2.35 4.43 6.80
C PRO A 77 3.08 3.70 5.67
N VAL A 78 3.96 4.37 4.92
CA VAL A 78 4.74 3.74 3.84
C VAL A 78 5.70 2.69 4.43
N LEU A 79 6.42 3.04 5.50
CA LEU A 79 7.30 2.10 6.19
C LEU A 79 6.52 0.95 6.85
N GLY A 80 5.37 1.24 7.47
CA GLY A 80 4.49 0.22 8.03
C GLY A 80 4.02 -0.78 6.96
N TRP A 81 3.62 -0.29 5.79
CA TRP A 81 3.28 -1.14 4.65
C TRP A 81 4.47 -1.95 4.15
N ILE A 82 5.66 -1.34 3.96
CA ILE A 82 6.86 -2.05 3.50
C ILE A 82 7.23 -3.21 4.43
N LEU A 83 7.22 -2.97 5.75
CA LEU A 83 7.54 -4.00 6.74
C LEU A 83 6.55 -5.16 6.65
N LEU A 84 5.25 -4.88 6.61
CA LEU A 84 4.22 -5.93 6.58
C LEU A 84 4.15 -6.64 5.22
N GLU A 85 4.39 -5.93 4.13
CA GLU A 85 4.43 -6.49 2.78
C GLU A 85 5.63 -7.40 2.56
N SER A 86 6.74 -7.12 3.23
CA SER A 86 7.97 -7.89 3.08
C SER A 86 7.90 -9.28 3.71
N VAL A 87 6.89 -9.54 4.55
CA VAL A 87 6.72 -10.81 5.24
C VAL A 87 6.49 -11.93 4.20
N PRO A 88 7.38 -12.94 4.13
CA PRO A 88 7.39 -13.95 3.06
C PRO A 88 6.33 -15.06 3.23
N VAL A 89 5.21 -14.75 3.87
CA VAL A 89 4.00 -15.59 3.87
C VAL A 89 3.03 -15.01 2.86
N SER A 90 2.54 -15.84 1.95
CA SER A 90 1.57 -15.47 0.93
C SER A 90 0.37 -14.77 1.57
N ALA A 91 0.35 -13.45 1.43
CA ALA A 91 -0.62 -12.50 1.97
C ALA A 91 -0.69 -12.47 3.51
N LEU A 92 -0.11 -11.44 4.11
CA LEU A 92 -0.63 -10.91 5.36
C LEU A 92 -2.04 -10.34 5.07
N HIS A 93 -3.01 -11.25 4.96
CA HIS A 93 -4.38 -10.95 4.58
C HIS A 93 -5.02 -10.06 5.68
N PRO A 94 -5.96 -9.18 5.35
CA PRO A 94 -6.65 -8.31 6.31
C PRO A 94 -7.17 -9.05 7.54
N TRP A 95 -7.66 -10.27 7.36
CA TRP A 95 -8.07 -11.13 8.47
C TRP A 95 -6.94 -11.34 9.50
N LEU A 96 -5.72 -11.67 9.05
CA LEU A 96 -4.58 -11.88 9.94
C LEU A 96 -4.13 -10.56 10.57
N PHE A 97 -4.16 -9.48 9.80
CA PHE A 97 -3.85 -8.13 10.29
C PHE A 97 -4.78 -7.73 11.46
N ASP A 98 -6.08 -7.97 11.30
CA ASP A 98 -7.08 -7.68 12.32
C ASP A 98 -6.96 -8.63 13.52
N HIS A 99 -6.70 -9.92 13.27
CA HIS A 99 -6.57 -10.93 14.33
C HIS A 99 -5.32 -10.75 15.20
N LEU A 100 -4.24 -10.23 14.61
CA LEU A 100 -3.01 -9.87 15.32
C LEU A 100 -3.09 -8.48 15.97
N TYR A 101 -4.24 -7.79 15.92
CA TYR A 101 -4.43 -6.44 16.44
C TYR A 101 -3.40 -5.43 15.89
N LEU A 102 -3.01 -5.58 14.63
CA LEU A 102 -1.99 -4.71 14.02
C LEU A 102 -2.49 -3.27 13.83
N ARG A 103 -3.80 -3.04 13.71
CA ARG A 103 -4.34 -1.68 13.59
C ARG A 103 -4.07 -0.84 14.85
N PRO A 104 -4.48 -1.25 16.07
CA PRO A 104 -4.09 -0.54 17.29
C PRO A 104 -2.57 -0.44 17.46
N ALA A 105 -1.82 -1.53 17.21
CA ALA A 105 -0.37 -1.53 17.37
C ALA A 105 0.31 -0.48 16.46
N LEU A 106 -0.08 -0.40 15.19
CA LEU A 106 0.43 0.63 14.28
C LEU A 106 0.00 2.04 14.72
N ALA A 107 -1.25 2.22 15.18
CA ALA A 107 -1.70 3.52 15.66
C ALA A 107 -0.90 4.00 16.89
N GLU A 108 -0.55 3.11 17.81
CA GLU A 108 0.33 3.40 18.96
C GLU A 108 1.76 3.71 18.52
N ILE A 109 2.32 2.91 17.60
CA ILE A 109 3.65 3.17 17.02
C ILE A 109 3.67 4.56 16.36
N PHE A 110 2.68 4.88 15.53
CA PHE A 110 2.58 6.19 14.88
C PHE A 110 2.40 7.32 15.88
N SER A 111 1.64 7.11 16.95
CA SER A 111 1.52 8.09 18.04
C SER A 111 2.87 8.33 18.73
N SER A 112 3.67 7.29 18.94
CA SER A 112 5.01 7.40 19.53
C SER A 112 5.98 8.21 18.66
N LEU A 113 5.71 8.34 17.36
CA LEU A 113 6.47 9.19 16.44
C LEU A 113 6.09 10.67 16.54
N GLY A 114 5.03 11.03 17.29
CA GLY A 114 4.55 12.41 17.44
C GLY A 114 3.35 12.76 16.56
N ILE A 115 2.76 11.79 15.87
CA ILE A 115 1.58 12.00 15.00
C ILE A 115 0.32 12.16 15.87
N GLU A 116 -0.52 13.12 15.53
CA GLU A 116 -1.77 13.40 16.25
C GLU A 116 -2.69 12.16 16.30
N SER A 117 -3.28 11.92 17.48
CA SER A 117 -4.01 10.68 17.79
C SER A 117 -5.18 10.37 16.85
N GLY A 118 -5.84 11.37 16.26
CA GLY A 118 -6.90 11.14 15.26
C GLY A 118 -6.35 10.63 13.92
N GLN A 119 -5.15 11.06 13.55
CA GLN A 119 -4.51 10.72 12.27
C GLN A 119 -3.86 9.34 12.32
N THR A 120 -3.34 8.89 13.47
CA THR A 120 -2.67 7.59 13.59
C THR A 120 -3.56 6.41 13.17
N TRP A 121 -4.84 6.44 13.52
CA TRP A 121 -5.82 5.43 13.09
C TRP A 121 -6.09 5.46 11.59
N ARG A 122 -6.02 6.65 10.97
CA ARG A 122 -6.15 6.83 9.52
C ARG A 122 -4.98 6.19 8.80
N LEU A 123 -3.76 6.47 9.27
CA LEU A 123 -2.52 5.90 8.73
C LEU A 123 -2.48 4.37 8.88
N ALA A 124 -2.92 3.83 10.03
CA ALA A 124 -2.97 2.38 10.24
C ALA A 124 -4.00 1.70 9.31
N ALA A 125 -5.15 2.34 9.08
CA ALA A 125 -6.16 1.85 8.13
C ALA A 125 -5.66 1.86 6.68
N GLN A 126 -4.90 2.89 6.29
CA GLN A 126 -4.25 2.95 4.99
C GLN A 126 -3.33 1.74 4.76
N VAL A 127 -2.48 1.40 5.75
CA VAL A 127 -1.63 0.21 5.68
C VAL A 127 -2.47 -1.06 5.44
N ARG A 128 -3.54 -1.25 6.21
CA ARG A 128 -4.45 -2.41 6.06
C ARG A 128 -5.07 -2.48 4.67
N VAL A 129 -5.55 -1.34 4.16
CA VAL A 129 -6.16 -1.26 2.82
C VAL A 129 -5.17 -1.66 1.74
N LEU A 130 -3.91 -1.22 1.81
CA LEU A 130 -2.92 -1.51 0.77
C LEU A 130 -2.36 -2.95 0.80
N LEU A 131 -2.43 -3.60 1.97
CA LEU A 131 -2.16 -5.04 2.09
C LEU A 131 -3.26 -5.89 1.43
N ARG A 132 -4.48 -5.34 1.29
CA ARG A 132 -5.62 -6.02 0.64
C ARG A 132 -5.74 -5.69 -0.84
N TRP A 133 -5.74 -4.39 -1.14
CA TRP A 133 -6.16 -3.81 -2.39
C TRP A 133 -4.98 -3.13 -3.04
N ARG A 134 -4.82 -3.36 -4.34
CA ARG A 134 -3.70 -2.82 -5.11
C ARG A 134 -4.18 -2.33 -6.45
N GLY A 135 -3.59 -1.21 -6.87
CA GLY A 135 -3.90 -0.63 -8.15
C GLY A 135 -5.22 0.13 -8.15
N LEU A 136 -5.31 1.02 -9.12
CA LEU A 136 -6.40 1.98 -9.25
C LEU A 136 -7.72 1.32 -9.63
N SER A 137 -7.69 0.18 -10.30
CA SER A 137 -8.88 -0.56 -10.72
C SER A 137 -9.74 -1.03 -9.54
N ALA A 138 -9.17 -1.20 -8.35
CA ALA A 138 -9.93 -1.56 -7.14
C ALA A 138 -11.04 -0.54 -6.85
N LEU A 139 -10.81 0.75 -7.11
CA LEU A 139 -11.79 1.82 -6.87
C LEU A 139 -13.08 1.67 -7.69
N ALA A 140 -13.01 1.02 -8.85
CA ALA A 140 -14.16 0.80 -9.72
C ALA A 140 -15.00 -0.43 -9.34
N THR A 141 -14.62 -1.15 -8.27
CA THR A 141 -15.29 -2.40 -7.87
C THR A 141 -16.20 -2.20 -6.66
N PRO A 142 -17.42 -2.76 -6.64
CA PRO A 142 -18.29 -2.72 -5.47
C PRO A 142 -17.64 -3.36 -4.23
N GLU A 143 -16.85 -4.42 -4.41
CA GLU A 143 -16.22 -5.18 -3.33
C GLU A 143 -15.24 -4.31 -2.52
N PHE A 144 -14.54 -3.39 -3.18
CA PHE A 144 -13.67 -2.42 -2.52
C PHE A 144 -14.44 -1.54 -1.54
N TRP A 145 -15.61 -1.04 -1.95
CA TRP A 145 -16.44 -0.12 -1.16
C TRP A 145 -17.32 -0.80 -0.10
N GLN A 146 -17.30 -2.13 0.01
CA GLN A 146 -17.88 -2.86 1.13
C GLN A 146 -16.97 -2.88 2.36
N ASP A 147 -15.69 -2.54 2.21
CA ASP A 147 -14.74 -2.50 3.31
C ASP A 147 -14.97 -1.24 4.17
N ALA A 148 -15.11 -1.41 5.48
CA ALA A 148 -15.40 -0.33 6.42
C ALA A 148 -14.30 0.75 6.47
N ASP A 149 -13.02 0.35 6.37
CA ASP A 149 -11.93 1.35 6.34
C ASP A 149 -11.90 2.08 5.02
N VAL A 150 -12.19 1.41 3.91
CA VAL A 150 -12.30 2.08 2.61
C VAL A 150 -13.38 3.16 2.66
N ARG A 151 -14.57 2.82 3.15
CA ARG A 151 -15.68 3.78 3.28
C ARG A 151 -15.33 4.95 4.20
N TRP A 152 -14.67 4.66 5.32
CA TRP A 152 -14.23 5.68 6.28
C TRP A 152 -13.13 6.59 5.70
N LEU A 153 -12.12 6.01 5.05
CA LEU A 153 -11.02 6.73 4.41
C LEU A 153 -11.53 7.61 3.25
N GLY A 154 -12.41 7.07 2.41
CA GLY A 154 -13.05 7.77 1.30
C GLY A 154 -14.08 8.81 1.74
N GLY A 155 -14.44 8.83 3.03
CA GLY A 155 -15.41 9.78 3.56
C GLY A 155 -16.81 9.57 3.01
N VAL A 156 -17.23 8.31 2.86
CA VAL A 156 -18.56 7.96 2.34
C VAL A 156 -19.63 8.37 3.36
N ASN A 157 -20.57 9.20 2.93
CA ASN A 157 -21.70 9.65 3.76
C ASN A 157 -23.03 9.36 3.06
N HIS A 158 -24.06 9.04 3.84
CA HIS A 158 -25.39 8.77 3.36
C HIS A 158 -26.28 10.02 3.45
N ALA A 159 -26.87 10.43 2.33
CA ALA A 159 -27.83 11.55 2.29
C ALA A 159 -28.93 11.25 1.27
N GLU A 160 -30.18 11.45 1.69
CA GLU A 160 -31.36 11.29 0.81
C GLU A 160 -31.44 9.92 0.09
N GLY A 161 -30.99 8.84 0.75
CA GLY A 161 -31.01 7.50 0.16
C GLY A 161 -29.84 7.19 -0.76
N VAL A 162 -28.84 8.07 -0.85
CA VAL A 162 -27.68 7.95 -1.75
C VAL A 162 -26.38 8.06 -0.96
N ASP A 163 -25.40 7.21 -1.29
CA ASP A 163 -24.05 7.31 -0.73
C ASP A 163 -23.17 8.25 -1.56
N TYR A 164 -22.53 9.21 -0.90
CA TYR A 164 -21.61 10.17 -1.54
C TYR A 164 -20.19 9.96 -1.05
N ILE A 165 -19.25 9.84 -1.98
CA ILE A 165 -17.81 9.82 -1.69
C ILE A 165 -17.32 11.26 -1.55
N ARG A 166 -16.46 11.53 -0.56
CA ARG A 166 -15.81 12.83 -0.47
C ARG A 166 -14.74 12.93 -1.57
N LYS A 167 -14.72 14.02 -2.33
CA LYS A 167 -13.73 14.25 -3.40
C LYS A 167 -12.29 14.00 -2.93
N GLU A 168 -11.88 14.65 -1.85
CA GLU A 168 -10.53 14.53 -1.31
C GLU A 168 -10.26 13.09 -0.84
N GLY A 169 -11.26 12.43 -0.23
CA GLY A 169 -11.14 11.04 0.19
C GLY A 169 -10.90 10.08 -0.99
N LEU A 170 -11.53 10.31 -2.13
CA LEU A 170 -11.29 9.55 -3.36
C LEU A 170 -9.87 9.78 -3.89
N GLU A 171 -9.44 11.04 -3.99
CA GLU A 171 -8.10 11.41 -4.47
C GLU A 171 -7.00 10.80 -3.57
N GLU A 172 -7.17 10.87 -2.26
CA GLU A 172 -6.25 10.29 -1.28
C GLU A 172 -6.19 8.76 -1.40
N LEU A 173 -7.34 8.08 -1.53
CA LEU A 173 -7.39 6.63 -1.73
C LEU A 173 -6.73 6.21 -3.05
N ALA A 174 -7.00 6.93 -4.14
CA ALA A 174 -6.43 6.62 -5.45
C ALA A 174 -4.90 6.72 -5.42
N CYS A 175 -4.37 7.80 -4.85
CA CYS A 175 -2.92 7.95 -4.74
C CYS A 175 -2.30 6.91 -3.80
N TRP A 176 -2.97 6.56 -2.70
CA TRP A 176 -2.49 5.50 -1.82
C TRP A 176 -2.47 4.12 -2.51
N LEU A 177 -3.51 3.78 -3.29
CA LEU A 177 -3.56 2.52 -4.05
C LEU A 177 -2.57 2.46 -5.22
N ALA A 178 -2.10 3.61 -5.70
CA ALA A 178 -1.05 3.70 -6.71
C ALA A 178 0.36 3.49 -6.13
N LEU A 179 0.55 3.58 -4.80
CA LEU A 179 1.87 3.49 -4.15
C LEU A 179 2.69 2.26 -4.59
N PRO A 180 2.16 1.03 -4.62
CA PRO A 180 2.95 -0.13 -5.04
C PRO A 180 3.48 0.01 -6.46
N ALA A 181 2.66 0.48 -7.39
CA ALA A 181 3.08 0.71 -8.78
C ALA A 181 4.14 1.82 -8.88
N LEU A 182 4.03 2.87 -8.07
CA LEU A 182 5.05 3.93 -8.00
C LEU A 182 6.38 3.41 -7.43
N VAL A 183 6.33 2.52 -6.44
CA VAL A 183 7.52 1.86 -5.89
C VAL A 183 8.17 0.93 -6.91
N ASP A 184 7.39 0.15 -7.65
CA ASP A 184 7.90 -0.71 -8.73
C ASP A 184 8.58 0.12 -9.84
N LEU A 185 7.99 1.27 -10.19
CA LEU A 185 8.59 2.22 -11.11
C LEU A 185 9.91 2.78 -10.56
N ALA A 186 9.95 3.19 -9.30
CA ALA A 186 11.15 3.68 -8.63
C ALA A 186 12.28 2.66 -8.58
N ALA A 187 11.95 1.38 -8.43
CA ALA A 187 12.91 0.29 -8.43
C ALA A 187 13.60 0.11 -9.79
N GLY A 188 13.05 0.68 -10.88
CA GLY A 188 13.58 0.53 -12.24
C GLY A 188 13.27 -0.85 -12.84
N GLN A 189 12.26 -1.56 -12.30
CA GLN A 189 11.89 -2.89 -12.76
C GLN A 189 11.15 -2.90 -14.12
N LYS A 190 10.83 -1.72 -14.68
CA LYS A 190 10.22 -1.57 -16.00
C LYS A 190 11.06 -0.66 -16.90
N SER A 191 11.41 -1.15 -18.09
CA SER A 191 12.22 -0.46 -19.11
C SER A 191 11.49 0.68 -19.85
N GLY A 192 10.38 1.19 -19.29
CA GLY A 192 9.52 2.23 -19.85
C GLY A 192 8.93 3.17 -18.79
N GLN A 193 9.75 3.61 -17.82
CA GLN A 193 9.32 4.43 -16.67
C GLN A 193 8.42 5.63 -17.04
N GLU A 194 8.75 6.39 -18.09
CA GLU A 194 7.92 7.52 -18.54
C GLU A 194 6.56 7.09 -19.12
N SER A 195 6.50 5.98 -19.84
CA SER A 195 5.22 5.49 -20.38
C SER A 195 4.33 4.92 -19.27
N ASP A 196 4.92 4.22 -18.30
CA ASP A 196 4.16 3.65 -17.19
C ASP A 196 3.65 4.73 -16.22
N LEU A 197 4.44 5.79 -15.98
CA LEU A 197 3.99 6.93 -15.18
C LEU A 197 2.78 7.62 -15.83
N LYS A 198 2.84 7.84 -17.16
CA LYS A 198 1.71 8.39 -17.93
C LYS A 198 0.46 7.52 -17.86
N VAL A 199 0.60 6.19 -17.79
CA VAL A 199 -0.54 5.28 -17.59
C VAL A 199 -1.18 5.51 -16.23
N ILE A 200 -0.39 5.61 -15.16
CA ILE A 200 -0.92 5.91 -13.81
C ILE A 200 -1.62 7.28 -13.79
N GLU A 201 -1.03 8.31 -14.42
CA GLU A 201 -1.64 9.64 -14.53
C GLU A 201 -2.96 9.63 -15.29
N ALA A 202 -3.02 8.91 -16.40
CA ALA A 202 -4.23 8.77 -17.20
C ALA A 202 -5.34 8.06 -16.42
N GLN A 203 -5.02 7.00 -15.68
CA GLN A 203 -5.97 6.28 -14.83
C GLN A 203 -6.49 7.17 -13.69
N LEU A 204 -5.61 7.90 -12.99
CA LEU A 204 -6.01 8.85 -11.94
C LEU A 204 -6.93 9.93 -12.49
N THR A 205 -6.56 10.52 -13.63
CA THR A 205 -7.36 11.57 -14.30
C THR A 205 -8.73 11.04 -14.70
N HIS A 206 -8.76 9.84 -15.29
CA HIS A 206 -9.99 9.18 -15.69
C HIS A 206 -10.90 8.93 -14.48
N LEU A 207 -10.41 8.29 -13.43
CA LEU A 207 -11.16 8.03 -12.19
C LEU A 207 -11.76 9.29 -11.58
N CYS A 208 -10.96 10.35 -11.42
CA CYS A 208 -11.44 11.62 -10.88
C CYS A 208 -12.49 12.28 -11.79
N SER A 209 -12.34 12.17 -13.11
CA SER A 209 -13.32 12.70 -14.06
C SER A 209 -14.64 11.92 -14.02
N THR A 210 -14.58 10.59 -13.90
CA THR A 210 -15.75 9.70 -13.80
C THR A 210 -16.50 9.96 -12.49
N ALA A 211 -15.80 10.07 -11.36
CA ALA A 211 -16.41 10.41 -10.08
C ALA A 211 -17.06 11.80 -10.10
N LYS A 212 -16.40 12.79 -10.71
CA LYS A 212 -16.97 14.14 -10.89
C LYS A 212 -18.24 14.09 -11.77
N ALA A 213 -18.23 13.34 -12.87
CA ALA A 213 -19.40 13.17 -13.74
C ALA A 213 -20.57 12.47 -13.03
N ALA A 214 -20.27 11.53 -12.13
CA ALA A 214 -21.26 10.88 -11.27
C ALA A 214 -21.82 11.81 -10.18
N GLY A 215 -21.26 13.01 -9.99
CA GLY A 215 -21.57 13.89 -8.87
C GLY A 215 -21.11 13.32 -7.53
N TYR A 216 -20.07 12.49 -7.54
CA TYR A 216 -19.54 11.73 -6.40
C TYR A 216 -20.53 10.77 -5.74
N ARG A 217 -21.65 10.46 -6.40
CA ARG A 217 -22.59 9.41 -5.96
C ARG A 217 -21.95 8.05 -6.20
N LEU A 218 -21.75 7.28 -5.13
CA LEU A 218 -21.00 6.03 -5.15
C LEU A 218 -21.61 5.02 -6.12
N GLU A 219 -22.93 4.86 -6.09
CA GLU A 219 -23.65 3.89 -6.93
C GLU A 219 -23.55 4.26 -8.42
N VAL A 220 -23.61 5.57 -8.74
CA VAL A 220 -23.48 6.05 -10.13
C VAL A 220 -22.04 5.91 -10.62
N PHE A 221 -21.07 6.17 -9.74
CA PHE A 221 -19.65 5.97 -10.02
C PHE A 221 -19.36 4.49 -10.31
N LEU A 222 -19.92 3.57 -9.53
CA LEU A 222 -19.78 2.12 -9.71
C LEU A 222 -20.59 1.54 -10.87
N ALA A 223 -21.63 2.23 -11.35
CA ALA A 223 -22.42 1.81 -12.51
C ALA A 223 -21.72 2.04 -13.86
N HIS A 224 -20.57 2.73 -13.84
CA HIS A 224 -19.69 2.90 -15.00
C HIS A 224 -18.32 2.25 -14.74
N PRO A 225 -18.28 0.92 -14.45
CA PRO A 225 -16.99 0.22 -14.45
C PRO A 225 -16.49 0.20 -15.89
N GLU A 226 -15.19 0.43 -16.08
CA GLU A 226 -14.49 0.57 -17.37
C GLU A 226 -15.04 -0.27 -18.53
#